data_AF-A0A518MUG3-F1
#
_entry.id   AF-A0A518MUG3-F1
#
_cell.length_a   1.000
_cell.length_b   1.000
_cell.length_c   1.000
_cell.angle_alpha   90.00
_cell.angle_beta   90.00
_cell.angle_gamma   90.00
#
_symmetry.space_group_name_H-M   'P 1'
#
loop_
_entity.id
_entity.type
_entity.pdbx_description
1 polymer ?
#
loop_
_entity_poly.entity_id
_entity_poly.type
_entity_poly.pdbx_seq_one_letter_code
_entity_poly.pdbx_strand_id
1 'polypeptide(L)'
;MDKNKIKKLNQAINMIEEISWIIENNPLKLKELPEILKYTMNIKETSSIVSDKYRSKNPNKDQLIGLLPNFLQDQELFKSNKDLVDFGENILKIKITRSEKRTRYELIGLIICDIRNLNDFELEKLVDALISLSNSEERLIDIKIKKNSNANFSWNDAIFELNNRY
;
A
#
# COMPACT_ATOMS: atom_id res chain seq x y z
N MET A 1 5.52 54.37 12.05
CA MET A 1 5.45 52.98 11.55
C MET A 1 4.21 52.33 12.14
N ASP A 2 3.35 51.72 11.32
CA ASP A 2 2.07 51.13 11.75
C ASP A 2 2.31 50.05 12.82
N LYS A 3 1.63 50.15 13.98
CA LYS A 3 1.77 49.20 15.11
C LYS A 3 1.56 47.75 14.68
N ASN A 4 0.73 47.53 13.67
CA ASN A 4 0.44 46.20 13.15
C ASN A 4 1.62 45.63 12.32
N LYS A 5 2.36 46.50 11.61
CA LYS A 5 3.57 46.13 10.88
C LYS A 5 4.72 45.78 11.83
N ILE A 6 4.85 46.51 12.94
CA ILE A 6 5.85 46.21 13.99
C ILE A 6 5.59 44.83 14.62
N LYS A 7 4.32 44.51 14.93
CA LYS A 7 3.95 43.21 15.48
C LYS A 7 4.29 42.05 14.53
N LYS A 8 3.97 42.20 13.24
CA LYS A 8 4.32 41.20 12.21
C LYS A 8 5.83 41.03 12.03
N LEU A 9 6.58 42.13 12.11
CA LEU A 9 8.04 42.09 12.06
C LEU A 9 8.62 41.28 13.22
N ASN A 10 8.15 41.52 14.44
CA ASN A 10 8.61 40.77 15.61
C ASN A 10 8.24 39.28 15.53
N GLN A 11 7.07 38.94 14.98
CA GLN A 11 6.69 37.55 14.75
C GLN A 11 7.61 36.85 13.74
N ALA A 12 7.99 37.55 12.65
CA ALA A 12 8.94 37.02 11.67
C ALA A 12 10.34 36.83 12.27
N ILE A 13 10.80 37.77 13.11
CA ILE A 13 12.08 37.66 13.81
C ILE A 13 12.08 36.42 14.72
N ASN A 14 11.06 36.26 15.57
CA ASN A 14 10.95 35.11 16.46
C ASN A 14 10.93 33.78 15.69
N MET A 15 10.20 33.73 14.56
CA MET A 15 10.17 32.52 13.71
C MET A 15 11.55 32.19 13.12
N ILE A 16 12.31 33.20 12.70
CA ILE A 16 13.68 33.00 12.19
C ILE A 16 14.61 32.50 13.30
N GLU A 17 14.49 33.06 14.52
CA GLU A 17 15.26 32.62 15.69
C GLU A 17 14.94 31.17 16.05
N GLU A 18 13.66 30.78 16.05
CA GLU A 18 13.24 29.40 16.29
C GLU A 18 13.81 28.44 15.23
N ILE A 19 13.78 28.81 13.95
CA ILE A 19 14.38 28.02 12.87
C ILE A 19 15.90 27.90 13.07
N SER A 20 16.58 28.98 13.43
CA SER A 20 18.02 28.97 13.68
C SER A 20 18.36 28.04 14.85
N TRP A 21 17.59 28.12 15.94
CA TRP A 21 17.75 27.26 17.10
C TRP A 21 17.54 25.78 16.78
N ILE A 22 16.53 25.45 15.97
CA ILE A 22 16.28 24.09 15.50
C ILE A 22 17.47 23.61 14.67
N ILE A 23 18.00 24.43 13.76
CA ILE A 23 19.12 24.03 12.90
C ILE A 23 20.41 23.80 13.70
N GLU A 24 20.67 24.60 14.73
CA GLU A 24 21.88 24.52 15.55
C GLU A 24 21.82 23.40 16.60
N ASN A 25 20.67 23.18 17.22
CA ASN A 25 20.51 22.22 18.33
C ASN A 25 19.94 20.86 17.90
N ASN A 26 19.66 20.66 16.62
CA ASN A 26 19.30 19.33 16.12
C ASN A 26 20.54 18.42 16.14
N PRO A 27 20.45 17.20 16.71
CA PRO A 27 21.55 16.23 16.68
C PRO A 27 22.00 15.86 15.26
N LEU A 28 21.13 16.04 14.26
CA LEU A 28 21.43 15.85 12.86
C LEU A 28 21.88 17.17 12.23
N LYS A 29 23.11 17.23 11.73
CA LYS A 29 23.57 18.41 11.00
C LYS A 29 22.79 18.50 9.69
N LEU A 30 22.27 19.69 9.37
CA LEU A 30 21.53 19.93 8.12
C LEU A 30 22.34 19.53 6.86
N LYS A 31 23.67 19.60 6.94
CA LYS A 31 24.59 19.17 5.87
C LYS A 31 24.64 17.65 5.67
N GLU A 32 24.32 16.88 6.70
CA GLU A 32 24.32 15.40 6.70
C GLU A 32 22.96 14.84 6.26
N LEU A 33 21.89 15.62 6.37
CA LEU A 33 20.53 15.21 5.95
C LEU A 33 20.45 14.73 4.49
N PRO A 34 21.03 15.42 3.49
CA PRO A 34 21.01 14.93 2.10
C PRO A 34 21.64 13.55 1.95
N GLU A 35 22.74 13.27 2.66
CA GLU A 35 23.44 11.99 2.57
C GLU A 35 22.68 10.88 3.31
N ILE A 36 22.05 11.17 4.45
CA ILE A 36 21.19 10.22 5.16
C ILE A 36 19.95 9.89 4.33
N LEU A 37 19.33 10.89 3.69
CA LEU A 37 18.18 10.70 2.82
C LEU A 37 18.56 9.92 1.55
N LYS A 38 19.71 10.21 0.93
CA LYS A 38 20.22 9.42 -0.20
C LYS A 38 20.58 8.00 0.20
N TYR A 39 21.19 7.79 1.37
CA TYR A 39 21.54 6.46 1.86
C TYR A 39 20.29 5.61 2.10
N THR A 40 19.26 6.17 2.72
CA THR A 40 17.97 5.49 2.91
C THR A 40 17.21 5.25 1.61
N MET A 41 17.34 6.12 0.60
CA MET A 41 16.84 5.87 -0.76
C MET A 41 17.66 4.78 -1.47
N ASN A 42 18.99 4.80 -1.37
CA ASN A 42 19.88 3.82 -2.00
C ASN A 42 19.80 2.42 -1.37
N ILE A 43 19.47 2.31 -0.07
CA ILE A 43 19.17 1.00 0.55
C ILE A 43 17.90 0.37 -0.08
N LYS A 44 16.97 1.18 -0.61
CA LYS A 44 15.86 0.66 -1.44
C LYS A 44 16.28 0.37 -2.88
N GLU A 45 17.47 0.80 -3.31
CA GLU A 45 18.05 0.57 -4.64
C GLU A 45 19.22 -0.43 -4.63
N THR A 46 19.34 -1.28 -3.61
CA THR A 46 20.28 -2.41 -3.69
C THR A 46 19.85 -3.38 -4.79
N SER A 47 20.50 -3.22 -5.95
CA SER A 47 20.54 -4.07 -7.15
C SER A 47 19.21 -4.39 -7.84
N SER A 48 18.70 -3.44 -8.64
CA SER A 48 17.76 -3.78 -9.70
C SER A 48 18.48 -4.51 -10.84
N ILE A 49 18.33 -5.82 -10.93
CA ILE A 49 18.75 -6.63 -12.11
C ILE A 49 17.91 -6.26 -13.35
N VAL A 50 16.80 -5.55 -13.14
CA VAL A 50 15.80 -5.20 -14.15
C VAL A 50 16.06 -3.79 -14.68
N SER A 51 16.07 -3.65 -16.01
CA SER A 51 16.22 -2.35 -16.68
C SER A 51 15.10 -1.40 -16.28
N ASP A 52 15.45 -0.13 -16.07
CA ASP A 52 14.50 0.97 -15.79
C ASP A 52 13.37 1.09 -16.82
N LYS A 53 13.56 0.54 -18.03
CA LYS A 53 12.53 0.46 -19.07
C LYS A 53 11.29 -0.34 -18.64
N TYR A 54 11.45 -1.34 -17.77
CA TYR A 54 10.37 -2.23 -17.34
C TYR A 54 9.79 -1.86 -15.97
N ARG A 55 10.34 -0.81 -15.33
CA ARG A 55 9.88 -0.33 -14.04
C ARG A 55 8.60 0.48 -14.24
N SER A 56 7.58 0.21 -13.42
CA SER A 56 6.39 1.04 -13.37
C SER A 56 6.75 2.45 -12.90
N LYS A 57 6.08 3.46 -13.43
CA LYS A 57 6.18 4.85 -12.93
C LYS A 57 5.80 4.93 -11.44
N ASN A 58 4.93 4.03 -10.99
CA ASN A 58 4.57 3.86 -9.59
C ASN A 58 5.25 2.57 -9.05
N PRO A 59 6.27 2.67 -8.18
CA PRO A 59 7.02 1.53 -7.66
C PRO A 59 6.17 0.58 -6.81
N ASN A 60 5.05 1.05 -6.25
CA ASN A 60 4.15 0.20 -5.47
C ASN A 60 3.50 -0.87 -6.37
N LYS A 61 3.24 -0.57 -7.65
CA LYS A 61 2.71 -1.57 -8.59
C LYS A 61 3.68 -2.71 -8.81
N ASP A 62 4.97 -2.42 -8.97
CA ASP A 62 6.00 -3.45 -9.18
C ASP A 62 6.15 -4.33 -7.94
N GLN A 63 6.13 -3.73 -6.75
CA GLN A 63 6.15 -4.46 -5.49
C GLN A 63 4.92 -5.38 -5.34
N LEU A 64 3.72 -4.86 -5.63
CA LEU A 64 2.50 -5.65 -5.58
C LEU A 64 2.51 -6.79 -6.60
N ILE A 65 2.99 -6.57 -7.82
CA ILE A 65 3.14 -7.64 -8.83
C ILE A 65 4.10 -8.74 -8.32
N GLY A 66 5.13 -8.37 -7.55
CA GLY A 66 6.05 -9.34 -6.93
C GLY A 66 5.45 -10.11 -5.74
N LEU A 67 4.54 -9.49 -4.97
CA LEU A 67 4.00 -10.07 -3.73
C LEU A 67 2.64 -10.76 -3.89
N LEU A 68 1.73 -10.21 -4.71
CA LEU A 68 0.39 -10.75 -4.93
C LEU A 68 0.37 -12.22 -5.37
N PRO A 69 1.27 -12.71 -6.25
CA PRO A 69 1.23 -14.10 -6.65
C PRO A 69 1.30 -15.06 -5.45
N ASN A 70 2.12 -14.74 -4.45
CA ASN A 70 2.24 -15.56 -3.25
C ASN A 70 0.97 -15.47 -2.40
N PHE A 71 0.43 -14.26 -2.21
CA PHE A 71 -0.80 -14.03 -1.46
C PHE A 71 -2.01 -14.75 -2.09
N LEU A 72 -2.22 -14.60 -3.39
CA LEU A 72 -3.34 -15.23 -4.12
C LEU A 72 -3.19 -16.75 -4.23
N GLN A 73 -1.98 -17.29 -4.01
CA GLN A 73 -1.76 -18.74 -3.99
C GLN A 73 -2.11 -19.38 -2.64
N ASP A 74 -2.25 -18.61 -1.56
CA ASP A 74 -2.64 -19.12 -0.24
C ASP A 74 -3.98 -19.88 -0.32
N GLN A 75 -3.92 -21.19 -0.09
CA GLN A 75 -5.07 -22.10 -0.19
C GLN A 75 -5.98 -22.00 1.03
N GLU A 76 -5.50 -21.47 2.16
CA GLU A 76 -6.33 -21.23 3.34
C GLU A 76 -7.19 -19.99 3.14
N LEU A 77 -6.64 -18.96 2.48
CA LEU A 77 -7.35 -17.74 2.14
C LEU A 77 -8.22 -17.90 0.88
N PHE A 78 -7.72 -18.57 -0.16
CA PHE A 78 -8.41 -18.72 -1.44
C PHE A 78 -8.59 -20.21 -1.78
N LYS A 79 -9.55 -20.87 -1.14
CA LYS A 79 -9.85 -22.30 -1.33
C LYS A 79 -10.42 -22.64 -2.71
N SER A 80 -11.19 -21.73 -3.29
CA SER A 80 -11.89 -21.94 -4.55
C SER A 80 -11.58 -20.84 -5.56
N ASN A 81 -11.80 -21.15 -6.84
CA ASN A 81 -11.73 -20.14 -7.89
C ASN A 81 -12.74 -19.01 -7.68
N LYS A 82 -13.89 -19.31 -7.06
CA LYS A 82 -14.88 -18.30 -6.69
C LYS A 82 -14.30 -17.27 -5.73
N ASP A 83 -13.48 -17.67 -4.77
CA ASP A 83 -12.86 -16.73 -3.83
C ASP A 83 -11.92 -15.74 -4.51
N LEU A 84 -11.16 -16.20 -5.51
CA LEU A 84 -10.29 -15.35 -6.31
C LEU A 84 -11.09 -14.38 -7.18
N VAL A 85 -12.21 -14.86 -7.74
CA VAL A 85 -13.13 -14.04 -8.52
C VAL A 85 -13.77 -12.96 -7.65
N ASP A 86 -14.31 -13.35 -6.50
CA ASP A 86 -14.95 -12.44 -5.56
C ASP A 86 -13.95 -11.38 -5.04
N PHE A 87 -12.70 -11.77 -4.78
CA PHE A 87 -11.65 -10.82 -4.41
C PHE A 87 -11.30 -9.87 -5.58
N GLY A 88 -11.07 -10.39 -6.77
CA GLY A 88 -10.76 -9.59 -7.95
C GLY A 88 -11.87 -8.61 -8.33
N GLU A 89 -13.13 -9.05 -8.32
CA GLU A 89 -14.26 -8.22 -8.71
C GLU A 89 -14.67 -7.23 -7.61
N ASN A 90 -14.69 -7.66 -6.34
CA ASN A 90 -15.22 -6.81 -5.27
C ASN A 90 -14.16 -5.89 -4.66
N ILE A 91 -12.92 -6.35 -4.52
CA ILE A 91 -11.83 -5.56 -3.91
C ILE A 91 -11.08 -4.78 -4.98
N LEU A 92 -10.66 -5.48 -6.04
CA LEU A 92 -9.84 -4.88 -7.09
C LEU A 92 -10.66 -4.20 -8.20
N LYS A 93 -11.97 -4.40 -8.23
CA LYS A 93 -12.87 -3.92 -9.31
C LYS A 93 -12.41 -4.39 -10.70
N ILE A 94 -11.72 -5.51 -10.77
CA ILE A 94 -11.25 -6.15 -12.00
C ILE A 94 -12.38 -7.00 -12.56
N LYS A 95 -12.73 -6.82 -13.84
CA LYS A 95 -13.79 -7.62 -14.48
C LYS A 95 -13.26 -8.98 -14.93
N ILE A 96 -13.70 -10.07 -14.31
CA ILE A 96 -13.23 -11.42 -14.64
C ILE A 96 -14.26 -12.15 -15.51
N THR A 97 -14.05 -12.10 -16.83
CA THR A 97 -14.95 -12.78 -17.78
C THR A 97 -14.71 -14.28 -17.84
N ARG A 98 -15.78 -15.08 -17.91
CA ARG A 98 -15.73 -16.55 -18.09
C ARG A 98 -14.94 -17.27 -16.98
N SER A 99 -15.03 -16.78 -15.74
CA SER A 99 -14.32 -17.32 -14.58
C SER A 99 -14.47 -18.83 -14.40
N GLU A 100 -15.65 -19.39 -14.67
CA GLU A 100 -15.95 -20.83 -14.54
C GLU A 100 -15.13 -21.73 -15.48
N LYS A 101 -14.59 -21.17 -16.57
CA LYS A 101 -13.77 -21.91 -17.55
C LYS A 101 -12.27 -21.70 -17.34
N ARG A 102 -11.88 -20.94 -16.33
CA ARG A 102 -10.48 -20.56 -16.09
C ARG A 102 -9.88 -21.37 -14.97
N THR A 103 -8.63 -21.77 -15.16
CA THR A 103 -7.79 -22.36 -14.12
C THR A 103 -7.45 -21.32 -13.06
N ARG A 104 -7.07 -21.79 -11.86
CA ARG A 104 -6.60 -20.92 -10.77
C ARG A 104 -5.47 -20.00 -11.23
N TYR A 105 -4.48 -20.54 -11.95
CA TYR A 105 -3.33 -19.77 -12.45
C TYR A 105 -3.74 -18.72 -13.48
N GLU A 106 -4.72 -19.01 -14.34
CA GLU A 106 -5.26 -17.99 -15.27
C GLU A 106 -5.98 -16.86 -14.51
N LEU A 107 -6.74 -17.18 -13.47
CA LEU A 107 -7.38 -16.16 -12.63
C LEU A 107 -6.36 -15.27 -11.93
N ILE A 108 -5.34 -15.87 -11.32
CA ILE A 108 -4.24 -15.15 -10.67
C ILE A 108 -3.50 -14.28 -11.69
N GLY A 109 -3.19 -14.84 -12.87
CA GLY A 109 -2.51 -14.12 -13.95
C GLY A 109 -3.32 -12.92 -14.45
N LEU A 110 -4.65 -13.07 -14.58
CA LEU A 110 -5.53 -11.95 -14.93
C LEU A 110 -5.47 -10.85 -13.88
N ILE A 111 -5.62 -11.21 -12.61
CA ILE A 111 -5.58 -10.26 -11.49
C ILE A 111 -4.26 -9.48 -11.49
N ILE A 112 -3.12 -10.18 -11.59
CA ILE A 112 -1.79 -9.54 -11.59
C ILE A 112 -1.61 -8.64 -12.81
N CYS A 113 -2.05 -9.07 -14.00
CA CYS A 113 -1.89 -8.28 -15.21
C CYS A 113 -2.66 -6.95 -15.12
N ASP A 114 -3.81 -6.95 -14.47
CA ASP A 114 -4.67 -5.76 -14.37
C ASP A 114 -4.18 -4.72 -13.35
N ILE A 115 -3.32 -5.10 -12.39
CA ILE A 115 -2.68 -4.15 -11.46
C ILE A 115 -1.97 -3.00 -12.19
N ARG A 116 -1.39 -3.29 -13.36
CA ARG A 116 -0.73 -2.27 -14.18
C ARG A 116 -1.69 -1.18 -14.62
N ASN A 117 -2.96 -1.53 -14.83
CA ASN A 117 -4.00 -0.63 -15.31
C ASN A 117 -4.68 0.18 -14.21
N LEU A 118 -4.51 -0.20 -12.93
CA LEU A 118 -5.11 0.52 -11.79
C LEU A 118 -4.60 1.96 -11.70
N ASN A 119 -5.46 2.90 -11.39
CA ASN A 119 -5.04 4.25 -11.03
C ASN A 119 -4.51 4.29 -9.58
N ASP A 120 -3.91 5.42 -9.15
CA ASP A 120 -3.29 5.51 -7.83
C ASP A 120 -4.31 5.34 -6.68
N PHE A 121 -5.56 5.76 -6.86
CA PHE A 121 -6.63 5.59 -5.85
C PHE A 121 -7.09 4.13 -5.73
N GLU A 122 -7.23 3.42 -6.85
CA GLU A 122 -7.53 1.99 -6.86
C GLU A 122 -6.38 1.17 -6.27
N LEU A 123 -5.14 1.59 -6.56
CA LEU A 123 -3.95 0.99 -6.00
C LEU A 123 -3.86 1.18 -4.49
N GLU A 124 -4.17 2.38 -3.99
CA GLU A 124 -4.22 2.69 -2.56
C GLU A 124 -5.23 1.80 -1.84
N LYS A 125 -6.45 1.67 -2.37
CA LYS A 125 -7.46 0.76 -1.81
C LYS A 125 -7.01 -0.70 -1.75
N LEU A 126 -6.29 -1.17 -2.76
CA LEU A 126 -5.71 -2.50 -2.77
C LEU A 126 -4.65 -2.64 -1.67
N VAL A 127 -3.74 -1.67 -1.55
CA VAL A 127 -2.70 -1.67 -0.52
C VAL A 127 -3.34 -1.65 0.86
N ASP A 128 -4.34 -0.81 1.10
CA ASP A 128 -5.07 -0.75 2.37
C ASP A 128 -5.76 -2.07 2.71
N ALA A 129 -6.43 -2.69 1.73
CA ALA A 129 -7.03 -4.01 1.91
C ALA A 129 -5.97 -5.05 2.29
N LEU A 130 -4.81 -5.06 1.63
CA LEU A 130 -3.72 -5.98 1.93
C LEU A 130 -3.11 -5.71 3.30
N ILE A 131 -2.91 -4.45 3.68
CA ILE A 131 -2.40 -4.05 4.99
C ILE A 131 -3.37 -4.49 6.08
N SER A 132 -4.67 -4.30 5.90
CA SER A 132 -5.70 -4.75 6.84
C SER A 132 -5.72 -6.26 7.02
N LEU A 133 -5.37 -7.00 5.96
CA LEU A 133 -5.20 -8.45 5.99
C LEU A 133 -3.85 -8.84 6.64
N SER A 134 -2.76 -8.12 6.40
CA SER A 134 -1.42 -8.51 6.88
C SER A 134 -1.07 -8.02 8.29
N ASN A 135 -1.78 -7.01 8.81
CA ASN A 135 -1.39 -6.31 10.04
C ASN A 135 -1.54 -7.12 11.34
N SER A 136 -2.19 -8.29 11.35
CA SER A 136 -1.99 -9.25 12.42
C SER A 136 -2.32 -10.68 11.99
N GLU A 137 -1.50 -11.63 12.44
CA GLU A 137 -1.72 -13.06 12.25
C GLU A 137 -3.09 -13.48 12.82
N GLU A 138 -3.50 -12.88 13.94
CA GLU A 138 -4.85 -13.03 14.52
C GLU A 138 -5.98 -12.61 13.56
N ARG A 139 -5.83 -11.52 12.80
CA ARG A 139 -6.86 -11.09 11.83
C ARG A 139 -6.97 -12.08 10.67
N LEU A 140 -5.86 -12.61 10.19
CA LEU A 140 -5.86 -13.67 9.17
C LEU A 140 -6.52 -14.94 9.70
N ILE A 141 -6.25 -15.31 10.94
CA ILE A 141 -6.88 -16.45 11.61
C ILE A 141 -8.39 -16.22 11.74
N ASP A 142 -8.84 -15.05 12.18
CA ASP A 142 -10.26 -14.69 12.28
C ASP A 142 -10.99 -14.81 10.93
N ILE A 143 -10.36 -14.33 9.84
CA ILE A 143 -10.91 -14.45 8.48
C ILE A 143 -10.98 -15.91 8.05
N LYS A 144 -9.92 -16.68 8.28
CA LYS A 144 -9.88 -18.12 7.97
C LYS A 144 -10.98 -18.87 8.73
N ILE A 145 -11.21 -18.54 10.00
CA ILE A 145 -12.29 -19.10 10.83
C ILE A 145 -13.66 -18.70 10.25
N LYS A 146 -13.93 -17.41 10.05
CA LYS A 146 -15.20 -16.91 9.50
C LYS A 146 -15.54 -17.55 8.16
N LYS A 147 -14.54 -17.68 7.29
CA LYS A 147 -14.68 -18.32 5.99
C LYS A 147 -15.01 -19.80 6.10
N ASN A 148 -14.41 -20.51 7.06
CA ASN A 148 -14.71 -21.94 7.28
C ASN A 148 -16.08 -22.17 7.90
N SER A 149 -16.59 -21.20 8.66
CA SER A 149 -17.87 -21.30 9.36
C SER A 149 -19.08 -20.80 8.56
N ASN A 150 -18.87 -20.01 7.49
CA ASN A 150 -19.94 -19.29 6.82
C ASN A 150 -19.96 -19.54 5.29
N ALA A 151 -21.03 -20.16 4.79
CA ALA A 151 -21.17 -20.53 3.38
C ALA A 151 -21.32 -19.32 2.43
N ASN A 152 -21.71 -18.15 2.95
CA ASN A 152 -21.90 -16.90 2.20
C ASN A 152 -20.82 -15.85 2.54
N PHE A 153 -19.56 -16.26 2.69
CA PHE A 153 -18.46 -15.34 2.97
C PHE A 153 -18.28 -14.31 1.83
N SER A 154 -18.12 -13.03 2.19
CA SER A 154 -17.92 -11.91 1.26
C SER A 154 -16.64 -11.16 1.64
N TRP A 155 -15.71 -11.05 0.68
CA TRP A 155 -14.45 -10.33 0.88
C TRP A 155 -14.64 -8.85 1.16
N ASN A 156 -15.64 -8.23 0.53
CA ASN A 156 -15.93 -6.82 0.72
C ASN A 156 -16.37 -6.54 2.16
N ASP A 157 -17.23 -7.40 2.70
CA ASP A 157 -17.72 -7.27 4.08
C ASP A 157 -16.61 -7.57 5.09
N ALA A 158 -15.78 -8.59 4.82
CA ALA A 158 -14.64 -8.91 5.66
C ALA A 158 -13.62 -7.76 5.75
N ILE A 159 -13.28 -7.13 4.63
CA ILE A 159 -12.36 -5.99 4.60
C ILE A 159 -13.00 -4.75 5.23
N PHE A 160 -14.30 -4.51 5.00
CA PHE A 160 -15.03 -3.41 5.64
C PHE A 160 -15.07 -3.55 7.17
N GLU A 161 -15.35 -4.74 7.70
CA GLU A 161 -15.33 -5.00 9.15
C GLU A 161 -13.93 -4.81 9.75
N LEU A 162 -12.87 -5.18 9.03
CA LEU A 162 -11.49 -4.98 9.49
C LEU A 162 -11.10 -3.50 9.52
N ASN A 163 -11.58 -2.73 8.55
CA ASN A 163 -11.30 -1.30 8.45
C ASN A 163 -12.10 -0.47 9.47
N ASN A 164 -13.28 -0.93 9.89
CA ASN A 164 -14.15 -0.23 10.84
C ASN A 164 -14.00 -0.68 12.31
N ARG A 165 -13.00 -1.51 12.65
CA ARG A 165 -12.72 -1.93 14.03
C ARG A 165 -11.93 -0.89 14.86
N TYR A 166 -11.98 0.39 14.49
CA TYR A 166 -11.35 1.52 15.20
C TYR A 166 -12.34 2.65 15.42
#